data_AF-A0A8T4NCD0-F1
#
_entry.id   AF-A0A8T4NCD0-F1
#
_cell.length_a   1.000
_cell.length_b   1.000
_cell.length_c   1.000
_cell.angle_alpha   90.00
_cell.angle_beta   90.00
_cell.angle_gamma   90.00
#
_symmetry.space_group_name_H-M   'P 1'
#
loop_
_entity.id
_entity.type
_entity.pdbx_description
1 polymer ?
#
loop_
_entity_poly.entity_id
_entity_poly.type
_entity_poly.pdbx_seq_one_letter_code
_entity_poly.pdbx_strand_id
1 'polypeptide(L)'
;MEWKTISAKISEEDYGAMKIICDREKKKVNEFVASLIKKETEKVKGTSQNVFPTIGENNFTYDPESDSFIWAIHTGTSNPLIVSSKLGPHFVESVYLAMKQGIDKRNKFLKQIKKKQSYIPEAIRRFKE
;
A
#
# COMPACT_ATOMS: atom_id res chain seq x y z
N MET A 1 -15.01 -21.77 -12.73
CA MET A 1 -14.14 -20.62 -13.07
C MET A 1 -14.75 -19.92 -14.26
N GLU A 2 -14.99 -18.61 -14.14
CA GLU A 2 -15.51 -17.79 -15.24
C GLU A 2 -14.32 -17.19 -16.00
N TRP A 3 -14.18 -17.52 -17.28
CA TRP A 3 -13.10 -16.98 -18.11
C TRP A 3 -13.54 -15.66 -18.74
N LYS A 4 -12.71 -14.62 -18.63
CA LYS A 4 -12.94 -13.32 -19.28
C LYS A 4 -11.86 -13.08 -20.33
N THR A 5 -12.27 -12.70 -21.53
CA THR A 5 -11.37 -12.33 -22.62
C THR A 5 -11.01 -10.85 -22.52
N ILE A 6 -9.72 -10.54 -22.59
CA ILE A 6 -9.20 -9.17 -22.59
C ILE A 6 -8.45 -8.96 -23.90
N SER A 7 -8.68 -7.82 -24.56
CA SER A 7 -7.96 -7.40 -25.74
C SER A 7 -7.07 -6.22 -25.41
N ALA A 8 -5.80 -6.28 -25.79
CA ALA A 8 -4.83 -5.21 -25.61
C ALA A 8 -4.10 -4.95 -26.93
N LYS A 9 -3.70 -3.69 -27.15
CA LYS A 9 -2.87 -3.30 -28.29
C LYS A 9 -1.41 -3.21 -27.85
N ILE A 10 -0.53 -3.73 -28.69
CA ILE A 10 0.92 -3.72 -28.51
C ILE A 10 1.56 -3.42 -29.87
N SER A 11 2.78 -2.89 -29.87
CA SER A 11 3.53 -2.69 -31.11
C SER A 11 3.85 -4.04 -31.76
N GLU A 12 4.02 -4.06 -33.09
CA GLU A 12 4.42 -5.28 -33.81
C GLU A 12 5.80 -5.75 -33.40
N GLU A 13 6.71 -4.81 -33.11
CA GLU A 13 8.08 -5.08 -32.66
C GLU A 13 8.09 -5.83 -31.31
N ASP A 14 7.35 -5.32 -30.32
CA ASP A 14 7.26 -5.93 -29.00
C ASP A 14 6.54 -7.29 -29.05
N TYR A 15 5.50 -7.42 -29.90
CA TYR A 15 4.82 -8.69 -30.11
C TYR A 15 5.74 -9.73 -30.74
N GLY A 16 6.56 -9.32 -31.72
CA GLY A 16 7.57 -10.17 -32.35
C GLY A 16 8.60 -10.67 -31.35
N ALA A 17 9.15 -9.78 -30.53
CA ALA A 17 10.09 -10.13 -29.46
C ALA A 17 9.47 -11.11 -28.46
N MET A 18 8.24 -10.87 -28.03
CA MET A 18 7.51 -11.75 -27.12
C MET A 18 7.31 -13.15 -27.72
N LYS A 19 6.97 -13.24 -29.01
CA LYS A 19 6.77 -14.53 -29.69
C LYS A 19 8.06 -15.37 -29.72
N ILE A 20 9.20 -14.75 -30.01
CA ILE A 20 10.52 -15.42 -30.00
C ILE A 20 10.81 -16.02 -28.60
N ILE A 21 10.53 -15.27 -27.54
CA ILE A 21 10.69 -15.75 -26.16
C ILE A 21 9.76 -16.93 -25.87
N CYS A 22 8.49 -16.83 -26.27
CA CYS A 22 7.50 -17.89 -26.10
C CYS A 22 7.90 -19.18 -26.83
N ASP A 23 8.42 -19.05 -28.07
CA ASP A 23 8.87 -20.18 -28.89
C ASP A 23 10.08 -20.88 -28.23
N ARG A 24 11.03 -20.11 -27.70
CA ARG A 24 12.19 -20.64 -26.95
C ARG A 24 11.76 -21.39 -25.69
N GLU A 25 10.77 -20.88 -24.97
CA GLU A 25 10.25 -21.48 -23.73
C GLU A 25 9.19 -22.56 -23.97
N LYS A 26 8.81 -22.84 -25.22
CA LYS A 26 7.72 -23.75 -25.62
C LYS A 26 6.39 -23.44 -24.93
N LYS A 27 6.06 -22.15 -24.81
CA LYS A 27 4.80 -21.67 -24.21
C LYS A 27 3.96 -20.93 -25.24
N LYS A 28 2.64 -20.92 -25.04
CA LYS A 28 1.77 -20.04 -25.83
C LYS A 28 1.83 -18.61 -25.28
N VAL A 29 1.63 -17.62 -26.17
CA VAL A 29 1.64 -16.19 -25.80
C VAL A 29 0.63 -15.89 -24.69
N ASN A 30 -0.57 -16.48 -24.74
CA ASN A 30 -1.59 -16.31 -23.70
C ASN A 30 -1.14 -16.85 -22.33
N GLU A 31 -0.47 -18.01 -22.29
CA GLU A 31 0.06 -18.62 -21.05
C GLU A 31 1.19 -17.77 -20.48
N PHE A 32 2.07 -17.26 -21.36
CA PHE A 32 3.14 -16.35 -21.00
C PHE A 32 2.59 -15.06 -20.40
N VAL A 33 1.66 -14.39 -21.10
CA VAL A 33 1.02 -13.16 -20.62
C VAL A 33 0.26 -13.41 -19.32
N ALA A 34 -0.50 -14.49 -19.20
CA ALA A 34 -1.18 -14.86 -17.97
C ALA A 34 -0.20 -15.07 -16.81
N SER A 35 0.97 -15.68 -17.06
CA SER A 35 2.01 -15.87 -16.05
C SER A 35 2.65 -14.55 -15.61
N LEU A 36 2.86 -13.60 -16.54
CA LEU A 36 3.39 -12.28 -16.24
C LEU A 36 2.38 -11.46 -15.44
N ILE A 37 1.12 -11.44 -15.87
CA ILE A 37 0.03 -10.81 -15.13
C ILE A 37 -0.03 -11.41 -13.74
N LYS A 38 -0.01 -12.75 -13.60
CA LYS A 38 0.00 -13.41 -12.29
C LYS A 38 1.20 -12.98 -11.44
N LYS A 39 2.42 -12.97 -12.00
CA LYS A 39 3.65 -12.56 -11.30
C LYS A 39 3.59 -11.11 -10.83
N GLU A 40 3.16 -10.17 -11.68
CA GLU A 40 3.04 -8.76 -11.30
C GLU A 40 1.88 -8.53 -10.32
N THR A 41 0.75 -9.23 -10.52
CA THR A 41 -0.37 -9.19 -9.57
C THR A 41 0.02 -9.81 -8.24
N GLU A 42 0.86 -10.85 -8.23
CA GLU A 42 1.42 -11.46 -7.01
C GLU A 42 2.43 -10.55 -6.31
N LYS A 43 3.12 -9.64 -7.01
CA LYS A 43 3.88 -8.58 -6.33
C LYS A 43 2.95 -7.60 -5.63
N VAL A 44 1.81 -7.27 -6.25
CA VAL A 44 0.78 -6.39 -5.66
C VAL A 44 -0.02 -7.10 -4.54
N LYS A 45 -0.23 -8.41 -4.64
CA LYS A 45 -0.86 -9.24 -3.59
C LYS A 45 0.14 -9.64 -2.50
N GLY A 46 1.41 -9.74 -2.86
CA GLY A 46 2.56 -10.08 -2.03
C GLY A 46 3.19 -8.88 -1.32
N THR A 47 2.81 -7.66 -1.68
CA THR A 47 2.65 -6.55 -0.72
C THR A 47 1.47 -6.88 0.19
N SER A 48 1.79 -7.83 1.06
CA SER A 48 0.99 -8.51 2.08
C SER A 48 -0.21 -7.75 2.63
N GLN A 49 -1.25 -8.54 2.82
CA GLN A 49 -2.42 -8.38 3.69
C GLN A 49 -2.12 -8.02 5.18
N ASN A 50 -0.88 -7.64 5.52
CA ASN A 50 -0.43 -7.23 6.85
C ASN A 50 0.46 -5.97 6.83
N VAL A 51 0.69 -5.33 5.68
CA VAL A 51 1.40 -4.05 5.62
C VAL A 51 0.36 -2.96 5.67
N PHE A 52 0.20 -2.38 6.87
CA PHE A 52 -0.50 -1.11 7.03
C PHE A 52 0.13 -0.11 6.05
N PRO A 53 -0.66 0.60 5.22
CA PRO A 53 -0.11 1.51 4.24
C PRO A 53 0.79 2.56 4.93
N THR A 54 2.00 2.74 4.41
CA THR A 54 2.99 3.68 4.96
C THR A 54 2.69 5.13 4.58
N ILE A 55 1.78 5.34 3.63
CA ILE A 55 1.31 6.64 3.14
C ILE A 55 -0.21 6.59 2.97
N GLY A 56 -0.88 7.71 3.25
CA GLY A 56 -2.32 7.85 3.08
C GLY A 56 -2.98 8.70 4.16
N GLU A 57 -4.26 8.99 3.97
CA GLU A 57 -5.09 9.76 4.89
C GLU A 57 -6.04 8.84 5.64
N ASN A 58 -5.97 8.89 6.97
CA ASN A 58 -6.88 8.16 7.84
C ASN A 58 -8.19 8.94 7.94
N ASN A 59 -9.31 8.26 7.73
CA ASN A 59 -10.65 8.80 7.91
C ASN A 59 -11.42 7.93 8.92
N PHE A 60 -12.04 8.57 9.90
CA PHE A 60 -12.93 7.93 10.87
C PHE A 60 -14.33 8.51 10.70
N THR A 61 -15.28 7.69 10.29
CA THR A 61 -16.68 8.08 10.09
C THR A 61 -17.55 7.50 11.20
N TYR A 62 -18.31 8.35 11.89
CA TYR A 62 -19.25 7.93 12.93
C TYR A 62 -20.57 7.46 12.31
N ASP A 63 -21.04 6.30 12.76
CA ASP A 63 -22.37 5.76 12.48
C ASP A 63 -23.26 5.88 13.73
N PRO A 64 -24.27 6.78 13.72
CA PRO A 64 -25.15 7.00 14.87
C PRO A 64 -26.13 5.85 15.13
N GLU A 65 -26.40 4.99 14.14
CA GLU A 65 -27.35 3.88 14.34
C GLU A 65 -26.74 2.75 15.17
N SER A 66 -25.44 2.50 15.01
CA SER A 66 -24.72 1.43 15.69
C SER A 66 -23.79 1.91 16.81
N ASP A 67 -23.75 3.22 17.08
CA ASP A 67 -22.78 3.88 17.98
C ASP A 67 -21.35 3.38 17.74
N SER A 68 -20.95 3.38 16.46
CA SER A 68 -19.66 2.84 16.04
C SER A 68 -18.98 3.69 14.98
N PHE A 69 -17.71 3.43 14.76
CA PHE A 69 -16.89 4.13 13.79
C PHE A 69 -16.36 3.18 12.72
N ILE A 70 -16.31 3.69 11.49
CA ILE A 70 -15.61 3.08 10.36
C ILE A 70 -14.27 3.76 10.21
N TRP A 71 -13.19 2.98 10.23
CA TRP A 71 -11.84 3.45 9.92
C TRP A 71 -11.45 3.05 8.51
N ALA A 72 -11.20 4.04 7.67
CA ALA A 72 -10.76 3.89 6.29
C ALA A 72 -9.43 4.62 6.05
N ILE A 73 -8.63 4.11 5.12
CA ILE A 73 -7.40 4.76 4.64
C ILE A 73 -7.53 5.06 3.16
N HIS A 74 -7.38 6.34 2.81
CA HIS A 74 -7.37 6.81 1.43
C HIS A 74 -5.93 6.94 0.96
N THR A 75 -5.57 6.16 -0.07
CA THR A 75 -4.21 6.14 -0.65
C THR A 75 -4.15 6.84 -2.02
N GLY A 76 -5.15 7.68 -2.34
CA GLY A 76 -5.27 8.35 -3.63
C GLY A 76 -5.92 7.49 -4.74
N THR A 77 -6.32 6.26 -4.43
CA THR A 77 -7.14 5.42 -5.31
C THR A 77 -8.63 5.66 -5.06
N SER A 78 -9.50 5.25 -6.00
CA SER A 78 -10.96 5.38 -5.85
C SER A 78 -11.55 4.49 -4.76
N ASN A 79 -10.78 3.51 -4.27
CA ASN A 79 -11.27 2.48 -3.34
C ASN A 79 -10.46 2.57 -2.04
N PRO A 80 -11.03 3.18 -0.98
CA PRO A 80 -10.34 3.24 0.30
C PRO A 80 -10.18 1.85 0.91
N LEU A 81 -9.07 1.65 1.63
CA LEU A 81 -8.86 0.46 2.44
C LEU A 81 -9.67 0.59 3.73
N ILE A 82 -10.67 -0.27 3.93
CA ILE A 82 -11.39 -0.35 5.21
C ILE A 82 -10.55 -1.16 6.19
N VAL A 83 -10.07 -0.50 7.25
CA VAL A 83 -9.29 -1.11 8.33
C VAL A 83 -10.21 -1.85 9.30
N SER A 84 -11.31 -1.20 9.67
CA SER A 84 -12.37 -1.77 10.50
C SER A 84 -13.66 -1.00 10.30
N SER A 85 -14.80 -1.68 10.42
CA SER A 85 -16.14 -1.12 10.19
C SER A 85 -17.00 -1.01 11.45
N LYS A 86 -16.50 -1.48 12.61
CA LYS A 86 -17.25 -1.49 13.89
C LYS A 86 -16.31 -1.19 15.06
N LEU A 87 -15.77 0.02 15.09
CA LEU A 87 -14.93 0.47 16.20
C LEU A 87 -15.78 1.18 17.25
N GLY A 88 -15.64 0.80 18.52
CA GLY A 88 -16.33 1.49 19.61
C GLY A 88 -15.75 2.89 19.90
N PRO A 89 -16.55 3.84 20.42
CA PRO A 89 -16.12 5.21 20.68
C PRO A 89 -14.87 5.31 21.57
N HIS A 90 -14.82 4.52 22.65
CA HIS A 90 -13.68 4.48 23.57
C HIS A 90 -12.37 4.05 22.89
N PHE A 91 -12.44 3.11 21.94
CA PHE A 91 -11.26 2.68 21.19
C PHE A 91 -10.74 3.82 20.30
N VAL A 92 -11.63 4.51 19.58
CA VAL A 92 -11.25 5.63 18.70
C VAL A 92 -10.65 6.79 19.51
N GLU A 93 -11.22 7.11 20.67
CA GLU A 93 -10.67 8.12 21.57
C GLU A 93 -9.28 7.75 22.08
N SER A 94 -9.08 6.49 22.50
CA SER A 94 -7.78 5.98 22.92
C SER A 94 -6.73 6.06 21.81
N VAL A 95 -7.10 5.72 20.57
CA VAL A 95 -6.24 5.85 19.39
C VAL A 95 -5.85 7.32 19.15
N TYR A 96 -6.82 8.24 19.21
CA TYR A 96 -6.56 9.68 19.06
C TYR A 96 -5.55 10.18 20.11
N LEU A 97 -5.75 9.83 21.37
CA LEU A 97 -4.85 10.22 22.46
C LEU A 97 -3.44 9.66 22.27
N ALA A 98 -3.32 8.38 21.91
CA ALA A 98 -2.03 7.74 21.65
C ALA A 98 -1.28 8.41 20.49
N MET A 99 -1.98 8.72 19.39
CA MET A 99 -1.41 9.44 18.24
C MET A 99 -0.93 10.83 18.63
N LYS A 100 -1.76 11.60 19.35
CA LYS A 100 -1.41 12.94 19.85
C LYS A 100 -0.14 12.90 20.70
N GLN A 101 -0.06 11.97 21.65
CA GLN A 101 1.12 11.81 22.49
C GLN A 101 2.39 11.46 21.69
N GLY A 102 2.27 10.60 20.67
CA GLY A 102 3.38 10.26 19.79
C GLY A 102 3.90 11.47 19.00
N ILE A 103 2.98 12.26 18.44
CA ILE A 103 3.32 13.50 17.71
C ILE A 103 3.95 14.53 18.64
N ASP A 104 3.42 14.70 19.85
CA ASP A 104 3.97 15.62 20.85
C ASP A 104 5.40 15.23 21.25
N LYS A 105 5.66 13.93 21.47
CA LYS A 105 7.02 13.42 21.75
C LYS A 105 7.97 13.72 20.59
N ARG A 106 7.55 13.48 19.35
CA ARG A 106 8.33 13.82 18.14
C ARG A 106 8.64 15.31 18.09
N ASN A 107 7.64 16.16 18.30
CA ASN A 107 7.82 17.62 18.23
C ASN A 107 8.75 18.13 19.34
N LYS A 108 8.66 17.57 20.56
CA LYS A 108 9.60 17.87 21.64
C LYS A 108 11.04 17.46 21.28
N PHE A 109 11.22 16.26 20.73
CA PHE A 109 12.52 15.78 20.27
C PHE A 109 13.10 16.70 19.16
N LEU A 110 12.31 17.06 18.16
CA LEU A 110 12.76 17.93 17.08
C LEU A 110 13.17 19.33 17.58
N LYS A 111 12.49 19.87 18.60
CA LYS A 111 12.86 21.14 19.24
C LYS A 111 14.20 21.09 19.98
N GLN A 112 14.66 19.91 20.39
CA GLN A 112 15.97 19.73 21.03
C GLN A 112 17.12 19.71 20.02
N ILE A 113 16.83 19.53 18.72
CA ILE A 113 17.83 19.59 17.66
C ILE A 113 18.29 21.05 17.53
N LYS A 114 19.59 21.30 17.69
CA LYS A 114 20.16 22.65 17.61
C LYS A 114 19.90 23.27 16.24
N LYS A 115 19.73 24.60 16.18
CA LYS A 115 19.73 25.36 14.92
C LYS A 115 20.95 24.96 14.09
N LYS A 116 20.75 24.58 12.82
CA LYS A 116 21.74 24.05 11.85
C LYS A 116 22.13 22.56 12.00
N GLN A 117 21.45 21.78 12.84
CA GLN A 117 21.59 20.32 12.84
C GLN A 117 20.38 19.66 12.17
N SER A 118 20.63 18.62 11.39
CA SER A 118 19.59 17.76 10.81
C SER A 118 19.58 16.44 11.57
N TYR A 119 18.40 16.00 12.03
CA TYR A 119 18.27 14.66 12.59
C TYR A 119 18.35 13.62 11.48
N ILE A 120 19.31 12.72 11.61
CA ILE A 120 19.44 11.54 10.77
C ILE A 120 18.96 10.35 11.61
N PRO A 121 17.83 9.72 11.26
CA PRO A 121 17.40 8.48 11.90
C PRO A 121 18.52 7.43 11.90
N GLU A 122 18.70 6.74 13.01
CA GLU A 122 19.78 5.78 13.22
C GLU A 122 19.79 4.63 12.19
N ALA A 123 18.61 4.26 11.68
CA ALA A 123 18.45 3.30 10.59
C ALA A 123 19.19 3.71 9.30
N ILE A 124 19.35 5.01 9.04
CA ILE A 124 20.08 5.55 7.88
C ILE A 124 21.58 5.58 8.15
N ARG A 125 22.01 5.65 9.43
CA ARG A 125 23.43 5.74 9.81
C ARG A 125 24.21 4.46 9.51
N ARG A 126 23.54 3.30 9.54
CA ARG A 126 24.17 1.98 9.30
C ARG A 126 24.57 1.70 7.85
N PHE A 127 24.19 2.54 6.89
CA PHE A 127 24.57 2.40 5.48
C PHE A 127 25.89 3.13 5.13
N LYS A 128 26.59 3.70 6.11
CA LYS A 128 27.83 4.47 5.92
C LYS A 128 29.09 3.86 6.55
N GLU A 129 28.98 2.67 7.14
CA GLU A 129 30.11 1.87 7.63
C GLU A 129 30.28 0.65 6.72
#